data_AF-A0A1U8PCD2-F1
#
_entry.id   AF-A0A1U8PCD2-F1
#
_cell.length_a   1.000
_cell.length_b   1.000
_cell.length_c   1.000
_cell.angle_alpha   90.00
_cell.angle_beta   90.00
_cell.angle_gamma   90.00
#
_symmetry.space_group_name_H-M   'P 1'
#
loop_
_entity.id
_entity.type
_entity.pdbx_description
1 polymer ?
#
loop_
_entity_poly.entity_id
_entity_poly.type
_entity_poly.pdbx_seq_one_letter_code
_entity_poly.pdbx_strand_id
1 'polypeptide(L)'
;MGGSKENRHTPGLEHWSIAVKDGNALEKNWRSEIQIPRGGPHRACVVDNDRLFVIGGQEGDFMAKPGSPIFKCSRRNEVVYGDVYMLEGEMKKWKVLSPMPKPNSHIECSWVIVNNSIIITGGTTEKHPVNKRMILVGEVFQFHLDSLTWSVIGKLPYRVKTTLAAFWDGYLYFTSGQPDRGPDNPQPMKVVGEMYRAKINV
;
A
#
# COMPACT_ATOMS: atom_id res chain seq x y z
N MET A 1 0.05 -8.23 -9.21
CA MET A 1 -1.29 -7.69 -8.86
C MET A 1 -1.57 -6.47 -9.70
N GLY A 2 -2.81 -6.28 -10.17
CA GLY A 2 -3.19 -5.21 -11.08
C GLY A 2 -2.76 -3.82 -10.60
N GLY A 3 -1.71 -3.28 -11.24
CA GLY A 3 -1.08 -1.99 -10.95
C GLY A 3 -1.59 -0.89 -11.90
N SER A 4 -0.68 -0.11 -12.47
CA SER A 4 -0.98 0.75 -13.62
C SER A 4 -0.65 0.03 -14.93
N LYS A 5 -1.37 0.39 -16.00
CA LYS A 5 -0.94 0.12 -17.38
C LYS A 5 0.34 0.89 -17.71
N GLU A 6 0.91 0.65 -18.89
CA GLU A 6 2.19 1.20 -19.36
C GLU A 6 2.22 2.74 -19.38
N ASN A 7 1.05 3.37 -19.55
CA ASN A 7 0.92 4.83 -19.46
C ASN A 7 1.07 5.38 -18.03
N ARG A 8 1.20 4.50 -17.03
CA ARG A 8 1.27 4.76 -15.58
C ARG A 8 0.03 5.41 -14.97
N HIS A 9 -0.99 5.71 -15.77
CA HIS A 9 -2.17 6.44 -15.34
C HIS A 9 -3.40 5.54 -15.22
N THR A 10 -3.67 4.73 -16.25
CA THR A 10 -4.84 3.86 -16.30
C THR A 10 -4.64 2.66 -15.37
N PRO A 11 -5.60 2.35 -14.48
CA PRO A 11 -5.56 1.12 -13.69
C PRO A 11 -5.50 -0.13 -14.57
N GLY A 12 -4.55 -1.02 -14.28
CA GLY A 12 -4.48 -2.36 -14.85
C GLY A 12 -5.23 -3.33 -13.95
N LEU A 13 -6.21 -4.05 -14.50
CA LEU A 13 -7.00 -5.04 -13.75
C LEU A 13 -6.40 -6.44 -13.81
N GLU A 14 -5.47 -6.65 -14.74
CA GLU A 14 -4.89 -7.95 -14.97
C GLU A 14 -4.05 -8.40 -13.76
N HIS A 15 -4.16 -9.68 -13.46
CA HIS A 15 -3.42 -10.35 -12.41
C HIS A 15 -2.85 -11.63 -13.01
N TRP A 16 -1.58 -11.91 -12.75
CA TRP A 16 -0.91 -13.13 -13.17
C TRP A 16 -0.20 -13.76 -12.00
N SER A 17 -0.09 -15.08 -12.04
CA SER A 17 0.66 -15.87 -11.08
C SER A 17 1.59 -16.86 -11.79
N ILE A 18 2.60 -17.33 -11.05
CA ILE A 18 3.47 -18.43 -11.44
C ILE A 18 3.83 -19.20 -10.17
N ALA A 19 3.68 -20.52 -10.20
CA ALA A 19 4.03 -21.36 -9.07
C ALA A 19 5.55 -21.45 -8.93
N VAL A 20 6.07 -21.28 -7.71
CA VAL A 20 7.50 -21.35 -7.38
C VAL A 20 7.70 -22.32 -6.22
N LYS A 21 8.75 -23.15 -6.30
CA LYS A 21 9.18 -24.03 -5.21
C LYS A 21 10.70 -24.12 -5.22
N ASP A 22 11.32 -24.05 -4.04
CA ASP A 22 12.77 -24.15 -3.86
C ASP A 22 13.55 -23.18 -4.77
N GLY A 23 13.05 -21.94 -4.90
CA GLY A 23 13.64 -20.89 -5.72
C GLY A 23 13.44 -21.04 -7.24
N ASN A 24 12.72 -22.07 -7.70
CA ASN A 24 12.51 -22.36 -9.11
C ASN A 24 11.03 -22.25 -9.50
N ALA A 25 10.77 -21.70 -10.69
CA ALA A 25 9.43 -21.72 -11.26
C ALA A 25 9.04 -23.17 -11.62
N LEU A 26 7.86 -23.60 -11.19
CA LEU A 26 7.30 -24.91 -11.52
C LEU A 26 6.61 -24.92 -12.89
N GLU A 27 6.24 -23.74 -13.39
CA GLU A 27 5.55 -23.53 -14.65
C GLU A 27 6.44 -22.76 -15.62
N LYS A 28 6.28 -23.00 -16.93
CA LYS A 28 7.06 -22.31 -17.97
C LYS A 28 6.57 -20.90 -18.27
N ASN A 29 5.30 -20.63 -18.03
CA ASN A 29 4.63 -19.38 -18.38
C ASN A 29 3.82 -18.89 -17.19
N TRP A 30 3.72 -17.57 -17.07
CA TRP A 30 2.74 -16.93 -16.18
C TRP A 30 1.33 -17.27 -16.65
N ARG A 31 0.43 -17.55 -15.70
CA ARG A 31 -1.00 -17.74 -15.98
C ARG A 31 -1.78 -16.49 -15.62
N SER A 32 -2.81 -16.19 -16.41
CA SER A 32 -3.77 -15.15 -16.04
C SER A 32 -4.65 -15.66 -14.92
N GLU A 33 -4.85 -14.82 -13.91
CA GLU A 33 -5.75 -15.04 -12.79
C GLU A 33 -7.00 -14.16 -12.95
N ILE A 34 -7.97 -14.36 -12.06
CA ILE A 34 -9.16 -13.51 -12.00
C ILE A 34 -8.77 -12.04 -11.78
N GLN A 35 -9.37 -11.16 -12.58
CA GLN A 35 -9.09 -9.73 -12.54
C GLN A 35 -9.43 -9.13 -11.18
N ILE A 36 -8.58 -8.22 -10.69
CA ILE A 36 -8.85 -7.49 -9.45
C ILE A 36 -10.03 -6.52 -9.67
N PRO A 37 -10.93 -6.33 -8.67
CA PRO A 37 -12.11 -5.46 -8.85
C PRO A 37 -11.77 -4.01 -9.21
N ARG A 38 -10.61 -3.52 -8.74
CA ARG A 38 -10.03 -2.23 -9.11
C ARG A 38 -8.51 -2.38 -9.13
N GLY A 39 -7.86 -1.92 -10.19
CA GLY A 39 -6.40 -1.88 -10.30
C GLY A 39 -5.78 -0.64 -9.64
N GLY A 40 -4.47 -0.51 -9.69
CA GLY A 40 -3.76 0.71 -9.32
C GLY A 40 -2.47 0.45 -8.54
N PRO A 41 -1.49 1.38 -8.59
CA PRO A 41 -0.22 1.19 -7.90
C PRO A 41 -0.31 1.52 -6.41
N HIS A 42 0.81 1.31 -5.72
CA HIS A 42 1.07 1.77 -4.36
C HIS A 42 0.15 1.21 -3.27
N ARG A 43 -0.24 -0.07 -3.39
CA ARG A 43 -1.12 -0.78 -2.46
C ARG A 43 -0.33 -1.79 -1.62
N ALA A 44 -0.85 -2.13 -0.45
CA ALA A 44 -0.34 -3.27 0.31
C ALA A 44 -0.93 -4.58 -0.26
N CYS A 45 -0.10 -5.59 -0.45
CA CYS A 45 -0.51 -6.94 -0.85
C CYS A 45 -0.01 -7.92 0.22
N VAL A 46 -0.94 -8.54 0.94
CA VAL A 46 -0.63 -9.34 2.14
C VAL A 46 -1.22 -10.73 1.99
N VAL A 47 -0.41 -11.77 2.21
CA VAL A 47 -0.89 -13.16 2.23
C VAL A 47 -0.92 -13.65 3.66
N ASP A 48 -2.06 -14.20 4.08
CA ASP A 48 -2.25 -14.85 5.38
C ASP A 48 -3.31 -15.95 5.25
N ASN A 49 -3.07 -17.13 5.84
CA ASN A 49 -4.02 -18.25 5.87
C ASN A 49 -4.73 -18.54 4.53
N ASP A 50 -3.95 -18.72 3.45
CA ASP A 50 -4.42 -18.95 2.07
C ASP A 50 -5.34 -17.87 1.50
N ARG A 51 -5.28 -16.65 2.04
CA ARG A 51 -6.00 -15.48 1.56
C ARG A 51 -5.00 -14.42 1.13
N LEU A 52 -5.29 -13.75 0.01
CA LEU A 52 -4.53 -12.59 -0.44
C LEU A 52 -5.37 -11.32 -0.26
N PHE A 53 -4.90 -10.43 0.60
CA PHE A 53 -5.48 -9.11 0.84
C PHE A 53 -4.79 -8.06 -0.04
N VAL A 54 -5.58 -7.22 -0.69
CA VAL A 54 -5.11 -6.03 -1.41
C VAL A 54 -5.76 -4.81 -0.76
N ILE A 55 -4.94 -3.93 -0.19
CA ILE A 55 -5.39 -2.86 0.71
C ILE A 55 -4.93 -1.50 0.18
N GLY A 56 -5.85 -0.55 0.12
CA GLY A 56 -5.57 0.85 -0.20
C GLY A 56 -5.18 1.04 -1.66
N GLY A 57 -4.17 1.87 -1.92
CA GLY A 57 -3.65 2.15 -3.26
C GLY A 57 -4.13 3.45 -3.87
N GLN A 58 -3.78 3.67 -5.13
CA GLN A 58 -4.25 4.83 -5.88
C GLN A 58 -4.58 4.50 -7.34
N GLU A 59 -5.34 5.36 -7.99
CA GLU A 59 -5.43 5.47 -9.44
C GLU A 59 -4.60 6.67 -9.89
N GLY A 60 -3.95 6.51 -11.04
CA GLY A 60 -3.08 7.52 -11.59
C GLY A 60 -1.71 7.54 -10.93
N ASP A 61 -0.78 8.08 -11.69
CA ASP A 61 0.58 8.39 -11.28
C ASP A 61 1.11 9.46 -12.25
N PHE A 62 2.39 9.80 -12.13
CA PHE A 62 3.12 10.54 -13.14
C PHE A 62 3.08 9.80 -14.49
N MET A 63 2.32 10.35 -15.42
CA MET A 63 2.13 9.77 -16.76
C MET A 63 3.38 10.01 -17.60
N ALA A 64 3.89 8.97 -18.24
CA ALA A 64 5.06 9.09 -19.11
C ALA A 64 4.77 10.05 -20.27
N LYS A 65 5.72 10.92 -20.62
CA LYS A 65 5.65 11.75 -21.83
C LYS A 65 6.14 10.92 -23.03
N PRO A 66 5.29 10.61 -24.02
CA PRO A 66 5.69 9.84 -25.19
C PRO A 66 6.91 10.47 -25.88
N GLY A 67 7.89 9.65 -26.25
CA GLY A 67 9.10 10.10 -26.95
C GLY A 67 10.06 10.96 -26.11
N SER A 68 9.88 11.08 -24.79
CA SER A 68 10.84 11.83 -23.98
C SER A 68 12.19 11.11 -23.90
N PRO A 69 13.30 11.72 -24.37
CA PRO A 69 14.61 11.05 -24.41
C PRO A 69 15.23 10.83 -23.02
N ILE A 70 14.65 11.45 -21.99
CA ILE A 70 15.12 11.36 -20.60
C ILE A 70 13.98 10.93 -19.65
N PHE A 71 13.00 10.19 -20.17
CA PHE A 71 11.92 9.58 -19.38
C PHE A 71 11.11 10.56 -18.53
N LYS A 72 10.86 11.79 -19.04
CA LYS A 72 10.04 12.76 -18.32
C LYS A 72 8.63 12.24 -18.15
N CYS A 73 8.04 12.55 -17.00
CA CYS A 73 6.64 12.31 -16.73
C CYS A 73 5.90 13.63 -16.44
N SER A 74 4.60 13.67 -16.65
CA SER A 74 3.72 14.77 -16.24
C SER A 74 2.80 14.33 -15.13
N ARG A 75 2.59 15.22 -14.16
CA ARG A 75 1.64 14.98 -13.09
C ARG A 75 0.23 14.90 -13.67
N ARG A 76 -0.52 13.86 -13.28
CA ARG A 76 -1.95 13.74 -13.54
C ARG A 76 -2.73 13.80 -12.23
N ASN A 77 -4.06 13.83 -12.35
CA ASN A 77 -4.88 13.63 -11.16
C ASN A 77 -4.63 12.22 -10.61
N GLU A 78 -4.56 12.13 -9.29
CA GLU A 78 -4.37 10.87 -8.57
C GLU A 78 -5.54 10.76 -7.60
N VAL A 79 -6.13 9.58 -7.50
CA VAL A 79 -7.21 9.29 -6.55
C VAL A 79 -6.70 8.23 -5.60
N VAL A 80 -6.69 8.51 -4.30
CA VAL A 80 -6.24 7.57 -3.27
C VAL A 80 -7.45 6.79 -2.77
N TYR A 81 -7.30 5.47 -2.60
CA TYR A 81 -8.39 4.58 -2.21
C TYR A 81 -8.22 4.03 -0.79
N GLY A 82 -9.34 3.79 -0.14
CA GLY A 82 -9.42 2.97 1.07
C GLY A 82 -9.92 1.55 0.80
N ASP A 83 -10.14 1.18 -0.47
CA ASP A 83 -10.69 -0.13 -0.84
C ASP A 83 -9.84 -1.29 -0.29
N VAL A 84 -10.52 -2.35 0.14
CA VAL A 84 -9.90 -3.59 0.60
C VAL A 84 -10.55 -4.76 -0.12
N TYR A 85 -9.72 -5.58 -0.76
CA TYR A 85 -10.15 -6.79 -1.43
C TYR A 85 -9.46 -8.01 -0.82
N MET A 86 -10.18 -9.11 -0.72
CA MET A 86 -9.65 -10.39 -0.28
C MET A 86 -9.92 -11.43 -1.35
N LEU A 87 -8.87 -12.08 -1.82
CA LEU A 87 -8.94 -13.21 -2.73
C LEU A 87 -8.95 -14.49 -1.90
N GLU A 88 -10.02 -15.27 -2.04
CA GLU A 88 -10.29 -16.49 -1.27
C GLU A 88 -10.71 -17.65 -2.19
N GLY A 89 -10.89 -18.83 -1.59
CA GLY A 89 -11.38 -20.03 -2.27
C GLY A 89 -10.43 -20.52 -3.36
N GLU A 90 -9.20 -20.84 -2.98
CA GLU A 90 -8.13 -21.28 -3.90
C GLU A 90 -7.85 -20.27 -5.01
N MET A 91 -7.87 -18.97 -4.69
CA MET A 91 -7.58 -17.87 -5.62
C MET A 91 -8.63 -17.67 -6.72
N LYS A 92 -9.88 -18.08 -6.49
CA LYS A 92 -10.95 -18.06 -7.52
C LYS A 92 -12.01 -16.99 -7.30
N LYS A 93 -12.05 -16.33 -6.13
CA LYS A 93 -13.08 -15.34 -5.82
C LYS A 93 -12.54 -14.12 -5.07
N TRP A 94 -12.79 -12.94 -5.64
CA TRP A 94 -12.61 -11.67 -4.93
C TRP A 94 -13.82 -11.34 -4.06
N LYS A 95 -13.56 -10.94 -2.82
CA LYS A 95 -14.53 -10.37 -1.88
C LYS A 95 -14.14 -8.94 -1.56
N VAL A 96 -15.11 -8.03 -1.57
CA VAL A 96 -14.95 -6.65 -1.08
C VAL A 96 -15.13 -6.66 0.43
N LEU A 97 -14.18 -6.07 1.16
CA LEU A 97 -14.22 -5.94 2.61
C LEU A 97 -14.49 -4.49 3.03
N SER A 98 -14.66 -4.26 4.33
CA SER A 98 -14.75 -2.91 4.89
C SER A 98 -13.50 -2.09 4.53
N PRO A 99 -13.68 -0.85 4.03
CA PRO A 99 -12.57 -0.02 3.60
C PRO A 99 -11.72 0.42 4.80
N MET A 100 -10.49 0.85 4.51
CA MET A 100 -9.63 1.50 5.50
C MET A 100 -10.34 2.71 6.14
N PRO A 101 -10.08 3.02 7.43
CA PRO A 101 -10.63 4.20 8.08
C PRO A 101 -10.29 5.53 7.38
N LYS A 102 -9.20 5.52 6.61
CA LYS A 102 -8.73 6.63 5.78
C LYS A 102 -8.15 6.07 4.47
N PRO A 103 -8.46 6.64 3.30
CA PRO A 103 -7.80 6.26 2.05
C PRO A 103 -6.29 6.39 2.17
N ASN A 104 -5.55 5.38 1.70
CA ASN A 104 -4.10 5.34 1.89
C ASN A 104 -3.37 4.66 0.72
N SER A 105 -2.29 5.25 0.24
CA SER A 105 -1.37 4.68 -0.76
C SER A 105 0.09 4.85 -0.33
N HIS A 106 1.03 4.33 -1.12
CA HIS A 106 2.47 4.30 -0.83
C HIS A 106 2.79 3.50 0.44
N ILE A 107 2.12 2.36 0.55
CA ILE A 107 2.15 1.42 1.68
C ILE A 107 2.57 0.00 1.25
N GLU A 108 3.27 -0.14 0.12
CA GLU A 108 3.63 -1.43 -0.48
C GLU A 108 4.41 -2.34 0.48
N CYS A 109 5.28 -1.73 1.28
CA CYS A 109 6.13 -2.39 2.26
C CYS A 109 5.95 -1.83 3.68
N SER A 110 4.91 -1.01 3.89
CA SER A 110 4.66 -0.30 5.15
C SER A 110 3.69 -1.06 6.05
N TRP A 111 3.81 -2.39 6.10
CA TRP A 111 2.92 -3.24 6.86
C TRP A 111 3.62 -4.47 7.42
N VAL A 112 3.06 -5.05 8.49
CA VAL A 112 3.49 -6.32 9.09
C VAL A 112 2.29 -7.10 9.60
N ILE A 113 2.40 -8.43 9.66
CA ILE A 113 1.43 -9.28 10.36
C ILE A 113 1.93 -9.50 11.79
N VAL A 114 1.09 -9.19 12.78
CA VAL A 114 1.37 -9.38 14.22
C VAL A 114 0.08 -9.84 14.88
N ASN A 115 0.13 -10.95 15.63
CA ASN A 115 -0.99 -11.46 16.44
C ASN A 115 -2.34 -11.44 15.70
N ASN A 116 -2.37 -12.10 14.54
CA ASN A 116 -3.54 -12.20 13.67
C ASN A 116 -4.12 -10.84 13.21
N SER A 117 -3.26 -9.84 13.08
CA SER A 117 -3.62 -8.52 12.59
C SER A 117 -2.59 -8.01 11.57
N ILE A 118 -3.06 -7.28 10.56
CA ILE A 118 -2.20 -6.49 9.67
C ILE A 118 -2.04 -5.10 10.29
N ILE A 119 -0.81 -4.70 10.61
CA ILE A 119 -0.48 -3.36 11.07
C ILE A 119 0.11 -2.58 9.91
N ILE A 120 -0.42 -1.38 9.63
CA ILE A 120 0.03 -0.50 8.54
C ILE A 120 0.50 0.83 9.12
N THR A 121 1.69 1.27 8.68
CA THR A 121 2.33 2.51 9.16
C THR A 121 2.54 3.51 8.04
N GLY A 122 2.09 4.74 8.22
CA GLY A 122 2.36 5.81 7.25
C GLY A 122 1.57 5.67 5.93
N GLY A 123 2.14 6.21 4.86
CA GLY A 123 1.54 6.33 3.54
C GLY A 123 1.15 7.76 3.18
N THR A 124 0.33 7.91 2.14
CA THR A 124 -0.24 9.19 1.70
C THR A 124 -1.73 9.05 1.47
N THR A 125 -2.46 10.11 1.79
CA THR A 125 -3.92 10.15 1.67
C THR A 125 -4.37 11.18 0.64
N GLU A 126 -5.67 11.44 0.58
CA GLU A 126 -6.27 12.46 -0.26
C GLU A 126 -5.59 13.82 -0.09
N LYS A 127 -5.53 14.56 -1.20
CA LYS A 127 -4.93 15.90 -1.21
C LYS A 127 -5.76 16.85 -0.35
N HIS A 128 -5.09 17.81 0.25
CA HIS A 128 -5.74 18.87 1.01
C HIS A 128 -6.87 19.52 0.17
N PRO A 129 -8.10 19.64 0.69
CA PRO A 129 -9.27 19.99 -0.12
C PRO A 129 -9.14 21.38 -0.77
N VAL A 130 -8.48 22.33 -0.10
CA VAL A 130 -8.24 23.70 -0.58
C VAL A 130 -6.97 23.82 -1.44
N ASN A 131 -5.79 23.68 -0.83
CA ASN A 131 -4.52 23.96 -1.52
C ASN A 131 -3.99 22.81 -2.41
N LYS A 132 -4.70 21.67 -2.47
CA LYS A 132 -4.39 20.48 -3.28
C LYS A 132 -3.00 19.88 -3.03
N ARG A 133 -2.36 20.21 -1.90
CA ARG A 133 -1.09 19.61 -1.49
C ARG A 133 -1.30 18.15 -1.08
N MET A 134 -0.30 17.32 -1.34
CA MET A 134 -0.23 15.96 -0.81
C MET A 134 -0.27 16.01 0.72
N ILE A 135 -0.97 15.07 1.34
CA ILE A 135 -0.99 14.88 2.80
C ILE A 135 -0.48 13.49 3.09
N LEU A 136 0.50 13.40 3.98
CA LEU A 136 1.05 12.12 4.44
C LEU A 136 0.24 11.58 5.61
N VAL A 137 0.36 10.29 5.87
CA VAL A 137 -0.34 9.61 6.96
C VAL A 137 0.63 9.41 8.12
N GLY A 138 0.14 9.62 9.34
CA GLY A 138 0.86 9.32 10.57
C GLY A 138 0.13 8.32 11.45
N GLU A 139 -1.16 8.06 11.21
CA GLU A 139 -1.90 7.02 11.93
C GLU A 139 -1.31 5.63 11.67
N VAL A 140 -1.36 4.79 12.71
CA VAL A 140 -1.07 3.36 12.63
C VAL A 140 -2.39 2.62 12.61
N PHE A 141 -2.67 1.96 11.49
CA PHE A 141 -3.91 1.20 11.30
C PHE A 141 -3.69 -0.26 11.66
N GLN A 142 -4.67 -0.86 12.32
CA GLN A 142 -4.73 -2.30 12.56
C GLN A 142 -5.96 -2.86 11.85
N PHE A 143 -5.76 -3.96 11.12
CA PHE A 143 -6.82 -4.77 10.53
C PHE A 143 -6.81 -6.15 11.17
N HIS A 144 -7.87 -6.50 11.90
CA HIS A 144 -8.00 -7.80 12.54
C HIS A 144 -8.44 -8.85 11.50
N LEU A 145 -7.68 -9.94 11.36
CA LEU A 145 -7.91 -10.94 10.31
C LEU A 145 -9.10 -11.88 10.60
N ASP A 146 -9.48 -12.06 11.88
CA ASP A 146 -10.66 -12.84 12.26
C ASP A 146 -11.97 -12.09 12.02
N SER A 147 -12.07 -10.87 12.55
CA SER A 147 -13.29 -10.06 12.47
C SER A 147 -13.40 -9.25 11.18
N LEU A 148 -12.29 -9.10 10.44
CA LEU A 148 -12.18 -8.26 9.25
C LEU A 148 -12.56 -6.79 9.52
N THR A 149 -12.15 -6.29 10.69
CA THR A 149 -12.45 -4.93 11.16
C THR A 149 -11.19 -4.10 11.32
N TRP A 150 -11.35 -2.79 11.20
CA TRP A 150 -10.29 -1.81 11.34
C TRP A 150 -10.32 -1.11 12.70
N SER A 151 -9.13 -0.75 13.19
CA SER A 151 -8.94 0.17 14.30
C SER A 151 -7.72 1.08 14.04
N VAL A 152 -7.63 2.18 14.78
CA VAL A 152 -6.44 3.05 14.82
C VAL A 152 -5.80 2.87 16.19
N ILE A 153 -4.58 2.35 16.22
CA ILE A 153 -3.90 1.96 17.47
C ILE A 153 -2.85 2.95 17.94
N GLY A 154 -2.60 4.00 17.17
CA GLY A 154 -1.63 5.02 17.53
C GLY A 154 -1.25 5.93 16.36
N LYS A 155 -0.19 6.71 16.57
CA LYS A 155 0.40 7.57 15.55
C LYS A 155 1.93 7.47 15.59
N LEU A 156 2.54 7.52 14.42
CA LEU A 156 3.97 7.70 14.24
C LEU A 156 4.40 9.09 14.76
N PRO A 157 5.70 9.27 15.09
CA PRO A 157 6.23 10.57 15.53
C PRO A 157 6.05 11.70 14.50
N TYR A 158 5.92 11.33 13.22
CA TYR A 158 5.66 12.25 12.11
C TYR A 158 4.93 11.51 10.99
N ARG A 159 4.33 12.26 10.06
CA ARG A 159 3.65 11.70 8.88
C ARG A 159 4.69 11.37 7.82
N VAL A 160 4.59 10.19 7.21
CA VAL A 160 5.63 9.66 6.30
C VAL A 160 5.02 8.67 5.32
N LYS A 161 5.49 8.66 4.07
CA LYS A 161 5.13 7.64 3.06
C LYS A 161 6.31 6.75 2.70
N THR A 162 6.03 5.64 2.02
CA THR A 162 7.03 4.68 1.51
C THR A 162 7.98 4.18 2.61
N THR A 163 7.43 3.90 3.80
CA THR A 163 8.21 3.33 4.91
C THR A 163 8.37 1.82 4.73
N LEU A 164 9.34 1.25 5.44
CA LEU A 164 9.43 -0.19 5.67
C LEU A 164 8.98 -0.47 7.10
N ALA A 165 8.03 -1.38 7.28
CA ALA A 165 7.62 -1.84 8.61
C ALA A 165 8.26 -3.19 8.95
N ALA A 166 8.59 -3.39 10.22
CA ALA A 166 9.05 -4.67 10.74
C ALA A 166 8.53 -4.89 12.16
N PHE A 167 8.41 -6.14 12.59
CA PHE A 167 8.06 -6.47 13.97
C PHE A 167 9.05 -7.49 14.53
N TRP A 168 9.62 -7.18 15.69
CA TRP A 168 10.58 -8.05 16.35
C TRP A 168 10.62 -7.79 17.85
N ASP A 169 10.64 -8.87 18.64
CA ASP A 169 10.74 -8.84 20.10
C ASP A 169 9.71 -7.92 20.79
N GLY A 170 8.46 -7.93 20.30
CA GLY A 170 7.38 -7.09 20.84
C GLY A 170 7.40 -5.63 20.38
N TYR A 171 8.33 -5.26 19.50
CA TYR A 171 8.43 -3.90 18.96
C TYR A 171 7.99 -3.84 17.51
N LEU A 172 7.13 -2.87 17.20
CA LEU A 172 6.90 -2.39 15.85
C LEU A 172 8.01 -1.42 15.49
N TYR A 173 8.65 -1.66 14.36
CA TYR A 173 9.65 -0.80 13.75
C TYR A 173 9.08 -0.17 12.50
N PHE A 174 9.45 1.07 12.24
CA PHE A 174 9.43 1.61 10.89
C PHE A 174 10.75 2.30 10.59
N THR A 175 11.17 2.25 9.33
CA THR A 175 12.40 2.89 8.86
C THR A 175 12.21 3.48 7.47
N SER A 176 13.14 4.35 7.09
CA SER A 176 13.16 5.02 5.80
C SER A 176 11.93 5.90 5.55
N GLY A 177 11.63 6.19 4.29
CA GLY A 177 10.45 6.90 3.84
C GLY A 177 10.67 8.40 3.66
N GLN A 178 9.67 9.05 3.09
CA GLN A 178 9.67 10.49 2.85
C GLN A 178 8.70 11.18 3.82
N PRO A 179 9.18 11.87 4.86
CA PRO A 179 8.33 12.63 5.76
C PRO A 179 7.90 13.95 5.12
N ASP A 180 6.96 14.63 5.77
CA ASP A 180 6.65 16.02 5.47
C ASP A 180 7.41 16.98 6.40
N ARG A 181 7.27 18.28 6.14
CA ARG A 181 7.93 19.34 6.92
C ARG A 181 7.20 19.66 8.23
N GLY A 182 6.25 18.84 8.66
CA GLY A 182 5.49 19.03 9.89
C GLY A 182 3.99 19.27 9.66
N PRO A 183 3.21 19.37 10.75
CA PRO A 183 1.74 19.40 10.72
C PRO A 183 1.18 20.50 9.82
N ASP A 184 1.75 21.71 9.90
CA ASP A 184 1.31 22.90 9.14
C ASP A 184 1.87 22.96 7.71
N ASN A 185 2.86 22.12 7.39
CA ASN A 185 3.50 22.10 6.08
C ASN A 185 3.59 20.67 5.55
N PRO A 186 2.54 20.17 4.86
CA PRO A 186 2.49 18.79 4.38
C PRO A 186 3.36 18.56 3.13
N GLN A 187 4.26 19.49 2.79
CA GLN A 187 5.21 19.29 1.70
C GLN A 187 6.22 18.20 2.07
N PRO A 188 6.46 17.22 1.18
CA PRO A 188 7.48 16.21 1.41
C PRO A 188 8.88 16.83 1.54
N MET A 189 9.70 16.27 2.42
CA MET A 189 11.12 16.62 2.56
C MET A 189 12.03 15.51 2.01
N LYS A 190 13.32 15.52 2.36
CA LYS A 190 14.24 14.47 1.93
C LYS A 190 13.86 13.13 2.56
N VAL A 191 14.13 12.05 1.83
CA VAL A 191 14.04 10.69 2.38
C VAL A 191 14.98 10.60 3.57
N VAL A 192 14.49 9.96 4.63
CA VAL A 192 15.22 9.75 5.89
C VAL A 192 15.75 8.32 5.94
N GLY A 193 16.80 8.07 6.73
CA GLY A 193 17.38 6.73 6.95
C GLY A 193 17.16 6.23 8.39
N GLU A 194 16.50 7.03 9.20
CA GLU A 194 16.26 6.81 10.61
C GLU A 194 15.26 5.66 10.83
N MET A 195 15.49 4.92 11.90
CA MET A 195 14.62 3.85 12.37
C MET A 195 14.01 4.24 13.70
N TYR A 196 12.70 4.03 13.82
CA TYR A 196 11.94 4.26 15.05
C TYR A 196 11.28 2.96 15.44
N ARG A 197 11.07 2.78 16.75
CA ARG A 197 10.33 1.63 17.27
C ARG A 197 9.43 2.00 18.43
N ALA A 198 8.34 1.28 18.57
CA ALA A 198 7.45 1.36 19.72
C ALA A 198 7.03 -0.05 20.15
N LYS A 199 6.94 -0.27 21.46
CA LYS A 199 6.33 -1.50 21.97
C LYS A 199 4.83 -1.41 21.72
N ILE A 200 4.27 -2.41 21.04
CA ILE A 200 2.84 -2.50 20.80
C ILE A 200 2.30 -3.75 21.48
N ASN A 201 1.16 -3.61 22.14
CA ASN A 201 0.44 -4.73 22.76
C ASN A 201 -0.81 -4.98 21.92
N VAL A 202 -0.62 -5.72 20.83
CA VAL A 202 -1.65 -6.11 19.86
C VAL A 202 -1.84 -7.62 19.90
#